data_AF-A0A382NK56-F1
#
_entry.id   AF-A0A382NK56-F1
#
_cell.length_a   1.000
_cell.length_b   1.000
_cell.length_c   1.000
_cell.angle_alpha   90.00
_cell.angle_beta   90.00
_cell.angle_gamma   90.00
#
_symmetry.space_group_name_H-M   'P 1'
#
loop_
_entity.id
_entity.type
_entity.pdbx_description
1 polymer ?
#
loop_
_entity_poly.entity_id
_entity_poly.type
_entity_poly.pdbx_seq_one_letter_code
_entity_poly.pdbx_strand_id
1 'polypeptide(L)'
;MNKGEIVTVVTLSGEYVGALETLEPLTISNPRMIVSTGEGKMGFAKGIALTGIESPATQVFNQYVFVAETNEQVATAHAQAISGITIPTPSETKIVTN
;
A
#
# COMPACT_ATOMS: atom_id res chain seq x y z
N MET A 1 7.78 10.02 11.59
CA MET A 1 6.60 9.99 10.72
C MET A 1 5.95 11.37 10.67
N ASN A 2 5.88 11.97 9.48
CA ASN A 2 5.31 13.27 9.20
C ASN A 2 4.07 13.14 8.31
N LYS A 3 3.22 14.17 8.33
CA LYS A 3 2.08 14.25 7.40
C LYS A 3 2.56 14.14 5.95
N GLY A 4 1.90 13.28 5.17
CA GLY A 4 2.20 13.02 3.76
C GLY A 4 3.18 11.87 3.51
N GLU A 5 3.86 11.36 4.55
CA GLU A 5 4.73 10.18 4.40
C GLU A 5 3.89 8.92 4.18
N ILE A 6 4.36 8.04 3.29
CA ILE A 6 3.74 6.73 3.10
C ILE A 6 4.09 5.84 4.30
N VAL A 7 3.05 5.35 4.97
CA VAL A 7 3.17 4.51 6.16
C VAL A 7 2.44 3.19 5.98
N THR A 8 2.92 2.17 6.68
CA THR A 8 2.28 0.86 6.76
C THR A 8 1.56 0.76 8.10
N VAL A 9 0.25 0.54 8.05
CA VAL A 9 -0.60 0.29 9.21
C VAL A 9 -0.87 -1.21 9.28
N VAL A 10 -0.37 -1.85 10.33
CA VAL A 10 -0.60 -3.28 10.58
C VAL A 10 -1.80 -3.41 11.51
N THR A 11 -2.80 -4.16 11.07
CA THR A 11 -4.00 -4.50 11.85
C THR A 11 -4.07 -6.01 12.05
N LEU A 12 -4.97 -6.47 12.92
CA LEU A 12 -5.27 -7.90 13.05
C LEU A 12 -5.79 -8.53 11.75
N SER A 13 -6.41 -7.73 10.88
CA SER A 13 -7.00 -8.21 9.62
C SER A 13 -6.02 -8.21 8.44
N GLY A 14 -4.85 -7.57 8.60
CA GLY A 14 -3.88 -7.39 7.52
C GLY A 14 -3.22 -6.02 7.54
N GLU A 15 -2.46 -5.76 6.49
CA GLU A 15 -1.58 -4.59 6.35
C GLU A 15 -2.11 -3.62 5.30
N TYR A 16 -2.06 -2.33 5.62
CA TYR A 16 -2.54 -1.25 4.77
C TYR A 16 -1.44 -0.22 4.56
N VAL A 17 -1.33 0.30 3.35
CA VAL A 17 -0.37 1.35 2.99
C VAL A 17 -1.13 2.59 2.53
N GLY A 18 -0.73 3.76 3.01
CA GLY A 18 -1.31 5.04 2.63
C GLY A 18 -0.49 6.22 3.14
N ALA A 19 -0.81 7.43 2.69
CA ALA A 19 -0.12 8.63 3.17
C ALA A 19 -0.69 9.06 4.52
N LEU A 20 0.17 9.31 5.51
CA LEU A 20 -0.24 9.71 6.85
C LEU A 20 -0.91 11.09 6.83
N GLU A 21 -2.13 11.19 7.32
CA GLU A 21 -2.82 12.48 7.50
C GLU A 21 -2.70 12.97 8.95
N THR A 22 -3.07 12.11 9.90
CA THR A 22 -3.03 12.37 11.35
C THR A 22 -2.71 11.08 12.10
N LEU A 23 -1.99 11.18 13.23
CA LEU A 23 -1.73 10.03 14.11
C LEU A 23 -2.85 9.77 15.10
N GLU A 24 -3.60 10.82 15.48
CA GLU A 24 -4.67 10.70 16.48
C GLU A 24 -5.88 11.57 16.09
N PRO A 25 -6.98 10.96 15.63
CA PRO A 25 -7.10 9.54 15.31
C PRO A 25 -6.21 9.16 14.12
N LEU A 26 -5.72 7.91 14.09
CA LEU A 26 -4.85 7.43 13.00
C LEU A 26 -5.64 7.45 11.69
N THR A 27 -5.22 8.32 10.77
CA THR A 27 -5.87 8.52 9.48
C THR A 27 -4.83 8.48 8.38
N ILE A 28 -5.10 7.69 7.34
CA ILE A 28 -4.28 7.65 6.12
C ILE A 28 -5.13 7.94 4.89
N SER A 29 -4.54 8.57 3.89
CA SER A 29 -5.13 8.83 2.58
C SER A 29 -4.69 7.80 1.53
N ASN A 30 -5.59 7.54 0.58
CA ASN A 30 -5.48 6.51 -0.45
C ASN A 30 -5.04 5.13 0.07
N PRO A 31 -5.66 4.59 1.13
CA PRO A 31 -5.29 3.29 1.67
C PRO A 31 -5.37 2.18 0.61
N ARG A 32 -4.38 1.28 0.62
CA ARG A 32 -4.33 0.04 -0.17
C ARG A 32 -3.94 -1.12 0.73
N MET A 33 -4.70 -2.20 0.70
CA MET A 33 -4.33 -3.42 1.43
C MET A 33 -3.24 -4.17 0.67
N ILE A 34 -2.20 -4.61 1.38
CA ILE A 34 -1.19 -5.51 0.82
C ILE A 34 -1.80 -6.91 0.71
N VAL A 35 -1.69 -7.51 -0.47
CA VAL A 35 -2.06 -8.90 -0.72
C VAL A 35 -0.85 -9.66 -1.24
N SER A 36 -0.65 -10.89 -0.75
CA SER A 36 0.34 -11.81 -1.32
C SER A 36 -0.33 -12.57 -2.47
N THR A 37 0.27 -12.55 -3.66
CA THR A 37 -0.26 -13.25 -4.84
C THR A 37 0.37 -14.64 -5.01
N GLY A 38 1.11 -15.13 -4.01
CA GLY A 38 1.96 -16.32 -4.14
C GLY A 38 3.32 -16.00 -4.78
N GLU A 39 4.25 -16.97 -4.75
CA GLU A 39 5.62 -16.87 -5.31
C GLU A 39 6.46 -15.68 -4.78
N GLY A 40 6.15 -15.17 -3.59
CA GLY A 40 6.84 -14.01 -3.02
C GLY A 40 6.47 -12.68 -3.69
N LYS A 41 5.46 -12.66 -4.57
CA LYS A 41 4.97 -11.45 -5.22
C LYS A 41 3.93 -10.76 -4.34
N MET A 42 4.10 -9.45 -4.20
CA MET A 42 3.24 -8.57 -3.45
C MET A 42 2.38 -7.75 -4.42
N GLY A 43 1.10 -7.59 -4.10
CA GLY A 43 0.16 -6.75 -4.83
C GLY A 43 -0.68 -5.89 -3.89
N PHE A 44 -1.48 -5.01 -4.48
CA PHE A 44 -2.46 -4.21 -3.75
C PHE A 44 -3.88 -4.64 -4.12
N ALA A 45 -4.75 -4.80 -3.11
CA ALA A 45 -6.17 -4.91 -3.36
C ALA A 45 -6.72 -3.56 -3.86
N LYS A 46 -7.70 -3.60 -4.78
CA LYS A 46 -8.37 -2.40 -5.33
C LYS A 46 -9.25 -1.64 -4.32
N GLY A 47 -9.23 -2.02 -3.05
CA GLY A 47 -9.94 -1.33 -1.99
C GLY A 47 -9.47 -1.80 -0.61
N ILE A 48 -10.06 -1.22 0.42
CA ILE A 48 -10.06 -1.85 1.74
C ILE A 48 -11.07 -2.98 1.66
N ALA A 49 -10.60 -4.23 1.69
CA ALA A 49 -11.37 -5.44 1.40
C ALA A 49 -12.72 -5.51 2.14
N LEU A 50 -12.85 -4.87 3.30
CA LEU A 50 -14.04 -4.86 4.14
C LEU A 50 -15.14 -3.88 3.69
N THR A 51 -14.79 -2.81 2.97
CA THR A 51 -15.73 -1.71 2.69
C THR A 51 -16.54 -1.91 1.41
N GLY A 52 -16.04 -2.73 0.47
CA GLY A 52 -16.58 -2.81 -0.89
C GLY A 52 -16.45 -1.51 -1.71
N ILE A 53 -15.86 -0.46 -1.13
CA ILE A 53 -15.58 0.81 -1.78
C ILE A 53 -14.25 0.65 -2.52
N GLU A 54 -14.29 0.81 -3.84
CA GLU A 54 -13.09 0.83 -4.65
C GLU A 54 -12.30 2.11 -4.33
N SER A 55 -11.01 1.95 -4.00
CA SER A 55 -10.07 3.05 -3.76
C SER A 55 -10.60 4.18 -2.86
N PRO A 56 -10.94 3.93 -1.59
CA PRO A 56 -11.44 4.98 -0.71
C PRO A 56 -10.39 6.09 -0.54
N ALA A 57 -10.84 7.34 -0.48
CA ALA A 57 -9.96 8.50 -0.38
C ALA A 57 -9.21 8.56 0.95
N THR A 58 -9.85 8.14 2.03
CA THR A 58 -9.31 8.19 3.40
C THR A 58 -9.81 7.02 4.22
N GLN A 59 -9.04 6.58 5.21
CA GLN A 59 -9.49 5.64 6.23
C GLN A 59 -8.98 6.05 7.61
N VAL A 60 -9.89 6.01 8.59
CA VAL A 60 -9.59 6.15 10.01
C VAL A 60 -9.45 4.76 10.64
N PHE A 61 -8.38 4.53 11.38
CA PHE A 61 -8.10 3.27 12.08
C PHE A 61 -8.27 3.46 13.58
N ASN A 62 -9.31 2.85 14.14
CA ASN A 62 -9.53 2.87 15.58
C ASN A 62 -8.72 1.80 16.31
N GLN A 63 -8.36 0.72 15.62
CA GLN A 63 -7.62 -0.42 16.16
C GLN A 63 -6.54 -0.83 15.17
N TYR A 64 -5.29 -0.80 15.61
CA TYR A 64 -4.12 -1.23 14.87
C TYR A 64 -3.09 -1.81 15.85
N VAL A 65 -2.21 -2.67 15.35
CA VAL A 65 -1.13 -3.27 16.15
C VAL A 65 0.03 -2.28 16.24
N PHE A 66 0.49 -1.77 15.09
CA PHE A 66 1.48 -0.70 15.01
C PHE A 66 1.43 0.02 13.66
N VAL A 67 2.12 1.16 13.59
CA VAL A 67 2.40 1.89 12.36
C VAL A 67 3.91 1.90 12.16
N ALA A 68 4.35 1.60 10.95
CA ALA A 68 5.77 1.58 10.58
C ALA A 68 6.02 2.41 9.33
N GLU A 69 7.27 2.84 9.16
CA GLU A 69 7.73 3.42 7.90
C GLU A 69 7.62 2.38 6.78
N THR A 70 7.12 2.80 5.63
CA THR A 70 7.02 1.95 4.45
C THR A 70 8.33 1.97 3.68
N ASN A 71 8.81 0.81 3.23
CA ASN A 71 10.02 0.77 2.40
C ASN A 71 9.79 1.47 1.03
N GLU A 72 10.86 1.93 0.41
CA GLU A 72 10.79 2.74 -0.80
C GLU A 72 10.09 2.02 -1.97
N GLN A 73 10.29 0.70 -2.08
CA GLN A 73 9.66 -0.12 -3.13
C GLN A 73 8.13 -0.14 -2.98
N VAL A 74 7.61 -0.39 -1.77
CA VAL A 74 6.18 -0.43 -1.49
C VAL A 74 5.58 0.98 -1.63
N ALA A 75 6.28 2.00 -1.15
CA ALA A 75 5.83 3.40 -1.27
C ALA A 75 5.73 3.84 -2.73
N THR A 76 6.72 3.49 -3.56
CA THR A 76 6.71 3.76 -5.00
C THR A 76 5.58 3.02 -5.69
N ALA A 77 5.38 1.73 -5.38
CA ALA A 77 4.30 0.94 -5.95
C ALA A 77 2.91 1.49 -5.54
N HIS A 78 2.77 1.99 -4.31
CA HIS A 78 1.56 2.66 -3.83
C HIS A 78 1.30 3.94 -4.63
N ALA A 79 2.31 4.80 -4.80
CA ALA A 79 2.20 6.03 -5.59
C ALA A 79 1.79 5.75 -7.05
N GLN A 80 2.33 4.70 -7.66
CA GLN A 80 1.93 4.24 -9.00
C GLN A 80 0.48 3.76 -9.02
N ALA A 81 0.07 2.97 -8.02
CA ALA A 81 -1.29 2.45 -7.93
C ALA A 81 -2.37 3.54 -7.77
N ILE A 82 -2.04 4.68 -7.14
CA ILE A 82 -2.99 5.79 -6.94
C ILE A 82 -2.98 6.80 -8.10
N SER A 83 -1.87 6.93 -8.83
CA SER A 83 -1.76 7.84 -9.98
C SER A 83 -2.36 7.26 -11.27
N GLY A 84 -2.62 5.96 -11.31
CA GLY A 84 -3.05 5.25 -12.52
C GLY A 84 -1.93 5.09 -13.56
N ILE A 85 -0.70 5.49 -13.23
CA ILE A 85 0.47 5.34 -14.09
C ILE A 85 1.11 3.98 -13.79
N THR A 86 0.92 3.02 -14.69
CA THR A 86 1.68 1.77 -14.66
C THR A 86 3.02 2.01 -15.36
N ILE A 87 4.10 2.13 -14.59
CA ILE A 87 5.45 2.01 -15.17
C ILE A 87 5.68 0.51 -15.38
N PRO A 88 5.96 0.03 -16.60
CA PRO A 88 6.24 -1.38 -16.82
C PRO A 88 7.40 -1.79 -15.91
N THR A 89 7.17 -2.80 -15.07
CA THR A 89 8.24 -3.46 -14.32
C THR A 89 9.34 -3.83 -15.30
N PRO A 90 10.63 -3.56 -15.03
CA PRO A 90 11.70 -3.97 -15.93
C PRO A 90 11.55 -5.47 -16.16
N SER A 91 11.18 -5.85 -17.38
CA SER A 91 11.07 -7.25 -17.77
C SER A 91 12.42 -7.88 -17.48
N GLU A 92 12.46 -8.94 -16.69
CA GLU A 92 13.68 -9.73 -16.46
C GLU A 92 14.33 -9.95 -17.83
N THR A 93 15.52 -9.38 -18.03
CA THR A 93 16.31 -9.57 -19.23
C THR A 93 16.54 -11.06 -19.36
N LYS A 94 15.76 -11.74 -20.20
CA LYS A 94 16.08 -13.10 -20.64
C LYS A 94 17.42 -13.00 -21.34
N ILE A 95 18.48 -13.41 -20.64
CA ILE A 95 19.77 -13.65 -21.26
C ILE A 95 19.52 -14.78 -22.27
N VAL A 96 19.43 -14.42 -23.54
CA VAL A 96 19.45 -15.39 -24.64
C VAL A 96 20.89 -15.82 -24.78
N THR A 97 21.22 -16.98 -24.22
CA THR A 97 22.50 -17.64 -24.48
C THR A 97 22.38 -18.33 -25.84
N ASN A 98 23.16 -17.87 -26.81
CA ASN A 98 23.36 -18.51 -28.11
C ASN A 98 24.07 -19.86 -27.98
#